data_AF-A0A535UU99-F1
#
_entry.id   AF-A0A535UU99-F1
#
_cell.length_a   1.000
_cell.length_b   1.000
_cell.length_c   1.000
_cell.angle_alpha   90.00
_cell.angle_beta   90.00
_cell.angle_gamma   90.00
#
_symmetry.space_group_name_H-M   'P 1'
#
loop_
_entity.id
_entity.type
_entity.pdbx_description
1 polymer ?
#
loop_
_entity_poly.entity_id
_entity_poly.type
_entity_poly.pdbx_seq_one_letter_code
_entity_poly.pdbx_strand_id
1 'polypeptide(L)'
;MSAPATVVNRRPPHPVPSPAPAAAPPTTGSWLLPLSVVVVGMFMAVLDTSIVNVAIPRIQTQFGASNDDVQWVVTAYTLSMGVVVPVSGWLGDRFGLRRIYNLALVLFIGGSALCGVAWGLNSLILFRILQAVGGGLLPAISMAMVYRIAPRERIGMAMGLYGLGIVFAPALGPTLGGYLVEYV
;
A
#
# COMPACT_ATOMS: atom_id res chain seq x y z
N MET A 1 34.73 -77.10 -18.06
CA MET A 1 33.85 -75.92 -18.19
C MET A 1 34.36 -74.85 -17.25
N SER A 2 35.07 -73.84 -17.78
CA SER A 2 35.65 -72.76 -16.98
C SER A 2 35.47 -71.45 -17.77
N ALA A 3 34.48 -70.64 -17.39
CA ALA A 3 34.26 -69.32 -17.98
C ALA A 3 35.23 -68.31 -17.37
N PRO A 4 35.75 -67.32 -18.13
CA PRO A 4 36.62 -66.30 -17.57
C PRO A 4 35.80 -65.26 -16.81
N ALA A 5 36.28 -64.84 -15.64
CA ALA A 5 35.69 -63.79 -14.85
C ALA A 5 35.91 -62.43 -15.53
N THR A 6 34.82 -61.78 -15.97
CA THR A 6 34.84 -60.43 -16.52
C THR A 6 35.16 -59.43 -15.41
N VAL A 7 36.37 -58.87 -15.42
CA VAL A 7 36.77 -57.79 -14.51
C VAL A 7 35.99 -56.52 -14.87
N VAL A 8 34.97 -56.20 -14.07
CA VAL A 8 34.25 -54.92 -14.15
C VAL A 8 35.19 -53.80 -13.71
N ASN A 9 35.71 -53.03 -14.67
CA ASN A 9 36.51 -51.84 -14.43
C ASN A 9 35.61 -50.73 -13.82
N ARG A 10 35.59 -50.63 -12.49
CA ARG A 10 34.92 -49.55 -11.77
C ARG A 10 35.79 -48.30 -11.84
N ARG A 11 35.40 -47.33 -12.67
CA ARG A 11 36.03 -46.00 -12.69
C ARG A 11 35.98 -45.38 -11.28
N PRO A 12 37.03 -44.67 -10.83
CA PRO A 12 36.99 -43.96 -9.56
C PRO A 12 35.85 -42.93 -9.56
N PRO A 13 35.15 -42.73 -8.44
CA PRO A 13 34.08 -41.75 -8.35
C PRO A 13 34.63 -40.36 -8.64
N HIS A 14 33.95 -39.60 -9.50
CA HIS A 14 34.27 -38.21 -9.76
C HIS A 14 34.21 -37.41 -8.43
N PRO A 15 35.21 -36.57 -8.12
CA PRO A 15 35.14 -35.69 -6.97
C PRO A 15 33.88 -34.83 -7.08
N VAL A 16 32.99 -34.95 -6.08
CA VAL A 16 31.83 -34.05 -5.99
C VAL A 16 32.37 -32.64 -5.81
N PRO A 17 32.03 -31.67 -6.68
CA PRO A 17 32.46 -30.29 -6.50
C PRO A 17 32.06 -29.82 -5.12
N SER A 18 33.01 -29.31 -4.32
CA SER A 18 32.68 -28.64 -3.06
C SER A 18 31.61 -27.59 -3.32
N PRO A 19 30.55 -27.52 -2.49
CA PRO A 19 29.54 -26.50 -2.65
C PRO A 19 30.24 -25.13 -2.65
N ALA A 20 30.02 -24.36 -3.72
CA ALA A 20 30.53 -23.01 -3.81
C ALA A 20 30.14 -22.25 -2.53
N PRO A 21 31.04 -21.45 -1.94
CA PRO A 21 30.70 -20.69 -0.74
C PRO A 21 29.41 -19.93 -1.02
N ALA A 22 28.40 -20.18 -0.18
CA ALA A 22 27.11 -19.53 -0.28
C ALA A 22 27.35 -18.03 -0.37
N ALA A 23 26.83 -17.41 -1.43
CA ALA A 23 26.96 -15.98 -1.65
C ALA A 23 26.63 -15.24 -0.35
N ALA A 24 27.57 -14.40 0.11
CA ALA A 24 27.41 -13.64 1.34
C ALA A 24 26.04 -12.93 1.33
N PRO A 25 25.29 -12.92 2.45
CA PRO A 25 23.98 -12.30 2.49
C PRO A 25 24.10 -10.85 2.02
N PRO A 26 23.18 -10.36 1.18
CA PRO A 26 23.21 -8.98 0.73
C PRO A 26 23.27 -8.09 1.96
N THR A 27 24.25 -7.18 1.96
CA THR A 27 24.50 -6.17 3.00
C THR A 27 23.19 -5.64 3.56
N THR A 28 23.09 -5.59 4.90
CA THR A 28 22.01 -5.00 5.70
C THR A 28 21.77 -3.52 5.32
N GLY A 29 21.28 -3.27 4.12
CA GLY A 29 20.74 -2.00 3.69
C GLY A 29 19.46 -1.77 4.47
N SER A 30 19.28 -0.57 5.01
CA SER A 30 18.13 -0.17 5.82
C SER A 30 16.81 -0.47 5.11
N TRP A 31 16.23 -1.65 5.35
CA TRP A 31 14.88 -2.03 4.88
C TRP A 31 13.78 -1.26 5.62
N LEU A 32 14.14 -0.65 6.77
CA LEU A 32 13.24 0.18 7.57
C LEU A 32 12.86 1.48 6.87
N LEU A 33 13.78 2.10 6.11
CA LEU A 33 13.48 3.33 5.38
C LEU A 33 12.42 3.16 4.27
N PRO A 34 12.56 2.22 3.31
CA PRO A 34 11.51 1.99 2.32
C PRO A 34 10.23 1.45 2.96
N LEU A 35 10.33 0.69 4.06
CA LEU A 35 9.14 0.26 4.81
C LEU A 35 8.39 1.44 5.42
N SER A 36 9.09 2.39 6.06
CA SER A 36 8.42 3.53 6.70
C SER A 36 7.66 4.38 5.69
N VAL A 37 8.22 4.59 4.49
CA VAL A 37 7.53 5.25 3.38
C VAL A 37 6.24 4.51 3.04
N VAL A 38 6.31 3.19 2.85
CA VAL A 38 5.14 2.34 2.55
C VAL A 38 4.07 2.45 3.63
N VAL A 39 4.46 2.34 4.90
CA VAL A 39 3.56 2.42 6.06
C VAL A 39 2.90 3.80 6.15
N VAL A 40 3.66 4.88 5.94
CA VAL A 40 3.12 6.25 5.97
C VAL A 40 2.10 6.46 4.86
N GLY A 41 2.37 6.01 3.63
CA GLY A 41 1.40 6.15 2.53
C GLY A 41 0.10 5.38 2.80
N MET A 42 0.19 4.16 3.34
CA MET A 42 -1.00 3.41 3.75
C MET A 42 -1.74 4.10 4.91
N PHE A 43 -1.02 4.55 5.93
CA PHE A 43 -1.58 5.31 7.06
C PHE A 43 -2.35 6.54 6.57
N MET A 44 -1.78 7.33 5.65
CA MET A 44 -2.45 8.52 5.11
C MET A 44 -3.74 8.16 4.36
N ALA A 45 -3.74 7.07 3.57
CA ALA A 45 -4.93 6.62 2.86
C ALA A 45 -6.08 6.23 3.81
N VAL A 46 -5.76 5.59 4.93
CA VAL A 46 -6.76 5.25 5.95
C VAL A 46 -7.21 6.50 6.71
N LEU A 47 -6.27 7.37 7.08
CA LEU A 47 -6.54 8.60 7.82
C LEU A 47 -7.49 9.54 7.06
N ASP A 48 -7.34 9.67 5.74
CA ASP A 48 -8.22 10.47 4.88
C ASP A 48 -9.69 10.10 5.03
N THR A 49 -10.01 8.80 4.95
CA THR A 49 -11.40 8.35 5.06
C THR A 49 -11.98 8.67 6.43
N SER A 50 -11.17 8.58 7.49
CA SER A 50 -11.57 8.98 8.84
C SER A 50 -11.82 10.49 8.95
N ILE A 51 -10.90 11.32 8.47
CA ILE A 51 -11.03 12.79 8.51
C ILE A 51 -12.26 13.26 7.74
N VAL A 52 -12.52 12.72 6.55
CA VAL A 52 -13.69 13.12 5.75
C VAL A 52 -14.99 12.76 6.46
N ASN A 53 -15.07 11.60 7.12
CA ASN A 53 -16.25 11.23 7.91
C ASN A 53 -16.50 12.22 9.07
N VAL A 54 -15.43 12.70 9.72
CA VAL A 54 -15.51 13.72 10.78
C VAL A 54 -15.94 15.07 10.21
N ALA A 55 -15.53 15.40 8.99
CA ALA A 55 -15.82 16.66 8.33
C ALA A 55 -17.23 16.76 7.71
N ILE A 56 -17.99 15.65 7.60
CA ILE A 56 -19.31 15.63 6.94
C ILE A 56 -20.25 16.76 7.40
N PRO A 57 -20.47 16.99 8.71
CA PRO A 57 -21.37 18.06 9.16
C PRO A 57 -20.89 19.47 8.74
N ARG A 58 -19.57 19.68 8.70
CA ARG A 58 -18.99 20.94 8.22
C ARG A 58 -19.18 21.10 6.72
N ILE A 59 -18.95 20.05 5.94
CA ILE A 59 -19.15 20.05 4.48
C ILE A 59 -20.62 20.35 4.14
N GLN A 60 -21.57 19.78 4.90
CA GLN A 60 -23.00 20.06 4.76
C GLN A 60 -23.31 21.54 4.93
N THR A 61 -22.87 22.12 6.04
CA THR A 61 -23.14 23.54 6.36
C THR A 61 -22.42 24.48 5.40
N GLN A 62 -21.19 24.17 4.98
CA GLN A 62 -20.40 24.98 4.06
C GLN A 62 -21.02 25.05 2.65
N PHE A 63 -21.54 23.94 2.13
CA PHE A 63 -22.14 23.89 0.79
C PHE A 63 -23.67 23.96 0.78
N GLY A 64 -24.32 24.08 1.94
CA GLY A 64 -25.78 24.07 2.06
C GLY A 64 -26.43 22.79 1.53
N ALA A 65 -25.73 21.65 1.66
CA ALA A 65 -26.12 20.38 1.07
C ALA A 65 -27.05 19.56 1.98
N SER A 66 -27.93 18.76 1.37
CA SER A 66 -28.73 17.79 2.12
C SER A 66 -27.88 16.65 2.68
N ASN A 67 -28.43 15.89 3.64
CA ASN A 67 -27.78 14.68 4.16
C ASN A 67 -27.50 13.66 3.05
N ASP A 68 -28.45 13.47 2.14
CA ASP A 68 -28.33 12.50 1.06
C ASP A 68 -27.26 12.92 0.04
N ASP A 69 -27.22 14.21 -0.30
CA ASP A 69 -26.24 14.75 -1.25
C ASP A 69 -24.82 14.67 -0.69
N VAL A 70 -24.60 15.02 0.58
CA VAL A 70 -23.25 15.00 1.15
C VAL A 70 -22.69 13.59 1.30
N GLN A 71 -23.55 12.59 1.53
CA GLN A 71 -23.10 11.20 1.69
C GLN A 71 -22.40 10.69 0.42
N TRP A 72 -22.72 11.25 -0.75
CA TRP A 72 -22.01 10.94 -1.99
C TRP A 72 -20.51 11.25 -1.94
N VAL A 73 -20.04 12.15 -1.06
CA VAL A 73 -18.61 12.42 -0.84
C VAL A 73 -17.85 11.18 -0.36
N VAL A 74 -18.49 10.33 0.44
CA VAL A 74 -17.90 9.08 0.95
C VAL A 74 -18.28 7.90 0.06
N THR A 75 -19.52 7.84 -0.40
CA THR A 75 -20.02 6.75 -1.25
C THR A 75 -19.29 6.72 -2.59
N ALA A 76 -19.15 7.85 -3.28
CA ALA A 76 -18.47 7.89 -4.58
C ALA A 76 -16.99 7.52 -4.47
N TYR A 77 -16.32 7.97 -3.39
CA TYR A 77 -14.94 7.57 -3.09
C TYR A 77 -14.83 6.06 -2.93
N THR A 78 -15.70 5.47 -2.09
CA THR A 78 -15.66 4.04 -1.77
C THR A 78 -16.00 3.16 -2.97
N LEU A 79 -17.00 3.55 -3.77
CA LEU A 79 -17.35 2.85 -5.01
C LEU A 79 -16.19 2.89 -6.02
N SER A 80 -15.57 4.06 -6.20
CA SER A 80 -14.42 4.22 -7.09
C SER A 80 -13.23 3.37 -6.61
N MET A 81 -12.98 3.37 -5.29
CA MET A 81 -11.96 2.52 -4.67
C MET A 81 -12.24 1.03 -4.95
N GLY A 82 -13.50 0.59 -4.82
CA GLY A 82 -13.91 -0.78 -5.11
C GLY A 82 -13.65 -1.22 -6.56
N VAL A 83 -13.72 -0.29 -7.52
CA VAL A 83 -13.36 -0.56 -8.93
C VAL A 83 -11.84 -0.63 -9.13
N VAL A 84 -11.08 0.21 -8.42
CA VAL A 84 -9.62 0.34 -8.60
C VAL A 84 -8.86 -0.79 -7.90
N VAL A 85 -9.30 -1.24 -6.73
CA VAL A 85 -8.61 -2.25 -5.91
C VAL A 85 -8.32 -3.55 -6.68
N PRO A 86 -9.27 -4.17 -7.42
CA PRO A 86 -8.98 -5.38 -8.19
C PRO A 86 -7.88 -5.20 -9.25
N VAL A 87 -7.76 -4.00 -9.82
CA VAL A 87 -6.80 -3.68 -10.89
C VAL A 87 -5.39 -3.46 -10.35
N SER A 88 -5.25 -3.18 -9.04
CA SER A 88 -3.97 -2.82 -8.42
C SER A 88 -2.93 -3.94 -8.53
N GLY A 89 -3.32 -5.21 -8.35
CA GLY A 89 -2.43 -6.36 -8.44
C GLY A 89 -1.82 -6.48 -9.83
N TRP A 90 -2.67 -6.45 -10.86
CA TRP A 90 -2.23 -6.49 -12.25
C TRP A 90 -1.31 -5.32 -12.61
N LEU A 91 -1.62 -4.10 -12.17
CA LEU A 91 -0.75 -2.94 -12.39
C LEU A 91 0.62 -3.13 -11.73
N GLY A 92 0.63 -3.62 -10.49
CA GLY A 92 1.84 -3.89 -9.72
C GLY A 92 2.75 -4.93 -10.39
N ASP A 93 2.15 -5.99 -10.94
CA ASP A 93 2.88 -7.05 -11.66
C ASP A 93 3.36 -6.58 -13.03
N ARG A 94 2.54 -5.81 -13.76
CA ARG A 94 2.84 -5.37 -15.13
C ARG A 94 3.86 -4.24 -15.21
N PHE A 95 3.77 -3.26 -14.31
CA PHE A 95 4.56 -2.02 -14.36
C PHE A 95 5.57 -1.90 -13.21
N GLY A 96 5.44 -2.74 -12.19
CA GLY A 96 6.32 -2.81 -11.02
C GLY A 96 5.78 -2.07 -9.81
N LEU A 97 5.80 -2.72 -8.64
CA LEU A 97 5.25 -2.22 -7.37
C LEU A 97 5.74 -0.81 -7.00
N ARG A 98 7.06 -0.54 -7.10
CA ARG A 98 7.62 0.77 -6.72
C ARG A 98 7.07 1.91 -7.58
N ARG A 99 6.91 1.70 -8.88
CA ARG A 99 6.41 2.74 -9.80
C ARG A 99 4.94 3.01 -9.54
N ILE A 100 4.15 1.95 -9.39
CA ILE A 100 2.71 2.07 -9.11
C ILE A 100 2.47 2.67 -7.72
N TYR A 101 3.27 2.33 -6.71
CA TYR A 101 3.19 2.94 -5.39
C TYR A 101 3.42 4.45 -5.45
N ASN A 102 4.49 4.90 -6.12
CA ASN A 102 4.78 6.33 -6.25
C ASN A 102 3.69 7.07 -7.03
N LEU A 103 3.18 6.46 -8.11
CA LEU A 103 2.05 7.02 -8.87
C LEU A 103 0.81 7.14 -8.00
N ALA A 104 0.46 6.08 -7.27
CA ALA A 104 -0.69 6.08 -6.36
C ALA A 104 -0.56 7.16 -5.28
N LEU A 105 0.63 7.31 -4.72
CA LEU A 105 0.91 8.33 -3.70
C LEU A 105 0.75 9.75 -4.26
N VAL A 106 1.28 10.02 -5.46
CA VAL A 106 1.12 11.33 -6.12
C VAL A 106 -0.34 11.61 -6.45
N LEU A 107 -1.07 10.63 -7.00
CA LEU A 107 -2.50 10.75 -7.30
C LEU A 107 -3.32 11.01 -6.04
N PHE A 108 -2.99 10.30 -4.95
CA PHE A 108 -3.66 10.47 -3.67
C PHE A 108 -3.43 11.89 -3.13
N ILE A 109 -2.17 12.33 -3.01
CA ILE A 109 -1.84 13.67 -2.50
C ILE A 109 -2.45 14.76 -3.38
N GLY A 110 -2.35 14.63 -4.70
CA GLY A 110 -2.93 15.59 -5.65
C GLY A 110 -4.46 15.64 -5.52
N GLY A 111 -5.12 14.49 -5.42
CA GLY A 111 -6.55 14.40 -5.18
C GLY A 111 -6.98 15.01 -3.84
N SER A 112 -6.24 14.75 -2.76
CA SER A 112 -6.49 15.37 -1.45
C SER A 112 -6.37 16.89 -1.50
N ALA A 113 -5.34 17.40 -2.18
CA ALA A 113 -5.14 18.84 -2.35
C ALA A 113 -6.29 19.47 -3.15
N LEU A 114 -6.76 18.81 -4.21
CA LEU A 114 -7.93 19.25 -4.99
C LEU A 114 -9.20 19.28 -4.13
N CYS A 115 -9.42 18.27 -3.27
CA CYS A 115 -10.54 18.26 -2.33
C CYS A 115 -10.51 19.46 -1.37
N GLY A 116 -9.32 19.86 -0.91
CA GLY A 116 -9.15 21.02 -0.02
C GLY A 116 -9.47 22.36 -0.67
N VAL A 117 -9.41 22.47 -2.00
CA VAL A 117 -9.76 23.69 -2.76
C VAL A 117 -11.09 23.56 -3.52
N ALA A 118 -11.91 22.58 -3.17
CA ALA A 118 -13.20 22.36 -3.82
C ALA A 118 -14.13 23.56 -3.63
N TRP A 119 -14.76 24.02 -4.72
CA TRP A 119 -15.64 25.19 -4.75
C TRP A 119 -17.12 24.84 -4.63
N GLY A 120 -17.44 23.56 -4.46
CA GLY A 120 -18.81 23.07 -4.32
C GLY A 120 -18.87 21.56 -4.19
N LEU A 121 -20.04 21.05 -3.79
CA LEU A 121 -20.22 19.64 -3.49
C LEU A 121 -19.89 18.72 -4.68
N ASN A 122 -20.38 19.04 -5.88
CA ASN A 122 -20.10 18.23 -7.07
C ASN A 122 -18.61 18.20 -7.44
N SER A 123 -17.92 19.34 -7.27
CA SER A 123 -16.46 19.39 -7.50
C SER A 123 -15.70 18.56 -6.47
N LEU A 124 -16.12 18.60 -5.20
CA LEU A 124 -15.56 17.76 -4.14
C LEU A 124 -15.76 16.28 -4.45
N ILE A 125 -16.97 15.87 -4.83
CA ILE A 125 -17.27 14.47 -5.20
C ILE A 125 -16.38 14.02 -6.38
N LEU A 126 -16.23 14.86 -7.41
CA LEU A 126 -15.36 14.54 -8.55
C LEU A 126 -13.90 14.38 -8.11
N PHE A 127 -13.38 15.30 -7.30
CA PHE A 127 -12.01 15.21 -6.78
C PHE A 127 -11.80 14.00 -5.88
N ARG A 128 -12.80 13.60 -5.09
CA ARG A 128 -12.79 12.36 -4.30
C ARG A 128 -12.71 11.13 -5.19
N ILE A 129 -13.44 11.09 -6.30
CA ILE A 129 -13.36 10.01 -7.29
C ILE A 129 -11.95 9.92 -7.86
N LEU A 130 -11.34 11.05 -8.23
CA LEU A 130 -9.96 11.08 -8.74
C LEU A 130 -8.95 10.63 -7.67
N GLN A 131 -9.10 11.10 -6.43
CA GLN A 131 -8.27 10.72 -5.30
C GLN A 131 -8.36 9.22 -4.98
N ALA A 132 -9.55 8.63 -5.12
CA ALA A 132 -9.82 7.21 -4.86
C ALA A 132 -8.99 6.28 -5.76
N VAL A 133 -8.51 6.76 -6.92
CA VAL A 133 -7.57 6.00 -7.75
C VAL A 133 -6.25 5.78 -7.00
N GLY A 134 -5.70 6.82 -6.38
CA GLY A 134 -4.52 6.67 -5.51
C GLY A 134 -4.84 5.88 -4.24
N GLY A 135 -5.95 6.23 -3.59
CA GLY A 135 -6.38 5.62 -2.33
C GLY A 135 -6.67 4.11 -2.43
N GLY A 136 -7.18 3.63 -3.57
CA GLY A 136 -7.45 2.22 -3.83
C GLY A 136 -6.22 1.40 -4.18
N LEU A 137 -5.21 2.02 -4.79
CA LEU A 137 -3.95 1.33 -5.13
C LEU A 137 -3.06 1.14 -3.90
N LEU A 138 -3.03 2.12 -2.99
CA LEU A 138 -2.10 2.14 -1.86
C LEU A 138 -2.19 0.89 -0.97
N PRO A 139 -3.36 0.41 -0.49
CA PRO A 139 -3.41 -0.74 0.42
C PRO A 139 -2.82 -2.03 -0.16
N ALA A 140 -3.23 -2.39 -1.37
CA ALA A 140 -2.80 -3.63 -2.01
C ALA A 140 -1.31 -3.59 -2.40
N ILE A 141 -0.86 -2.48 -2.98
CA ILE A 141 0.54 -2.31 -3.37
C ILE A 141 1.45 -2.22 -2.13
N SER A 142 1.01 -1.52 -1.08
CA SER A 142 1.76 -1.42 0.17
C SER A 142 1.97 -2.79 0.79
N MET A 143 0.91 -3.59 0.92
CA MET A 143 1.02 -4.94 1.48
C MET A 143 1.99 -5.81 0.68
N ALA A 144 1.93 -5.77 -0.66
CA ALA A 144 2.89 -6.48 -1.51
C ALA A 144 4.33 -5.96 -1.33
N MET A 145 4.53 -4.65 -1.18
CA MET A 145 5.84 -4.05 -0.93
C MET A 145 6.41 -4.44 0.43
N VAL A 146 5.61 -4.55 1.49
CA VAL A 146 6.08 -5.01 2.81
C VAL A 146 6.75 -6.38 2.69
N TYR A 147 6.14 -7.33 1.99
CA TYR A 147 6.72 -8.66 1.76
C TYR A 147 7.99 -8.65 0.91
N ARG A 148 8.16 -7.67 0.01
CA ARG A 148 9.37 -7.55 -0.82
C ARG A 148 10.51 -6.80 -0.14
N ILE A 149 10.20 -5.86 0.75
CA ILE A 149 11.19 -5.02 1.44
C ILE A 149 11.76 -5.74 2.65
N ALA A 150 10.92 -6.43 3.41
CA ALA A 150 11.33 -7.04 4.67
C ALA A 150 12.16 -8.32 4.45
N PRO A 151 13.29 -8.50 5.17
CA PRO A 151 13.95 -9.79 5.27
C PRO A 151 12.98 -10.86 5.76
N ARG A 152 13.12 -12.10 5.29
CA ARG A 152 12.20 -13.20 5.62
C ARG A 152 12.06 -13.42 7.12
N GLU A 153 13.16 -13.25 7.86
CA GLU A 153 13.25 -13.42 9.30
C GLU A 153 12.54 -12.29 10.07
N ARG A 154 12.24 -11.17 9.40
CA ARG A 154 11.66 -9.95 9.99
C ARG A 154 10.29 -9.59 9.42
N ILE A 155 9.67 -10.45 8.62
CA ILE A 155 8.32 -10.20 8.05
C ILE A 155 7.31 -9.94 9.16
N GLY A 156 7.39 -10.65 10.30
CA GLY A 156 6.50 -10.42 11.43
C GLY A 156 6.60 -9.00 12.00
N MET A 157 7.82 -8.48 12.15
CA MET A 157 8.06 -7.08 12.58
C MET A 157 7.52 -6.09 11.53
N ALA A 158 7.77 -6.36 10.25
CA ALA A 158 7.31 -5.50 9.17
C ALA A 158 5.77 -5.42 9.11
N MET A 159 5.10 -6.56 9.28
CA MET A 159 3.65 -6.65 9.34
C MET A 159 3.08 -6.00 10.60
N GLY A 160 3.78 -6.12 11.74
CA GLY A 160 3.43 -5.39 12.95
C GLY A 160 3.46 -3.88 12.76
N LEU A 161 4.51 -3.34 12.14
CA LEU A 161 4.62 -1.90 11.83
C LEU A 161 3.55 -1.45 10.81
N TYR A 162 3.28 -2.27 9.80
CA TYR A 162 2.23 -2.00 8.83
C TYR A 162 0.83 -1.96 9.48
N GLY A 163 0.51 -2.96 10.29
CA GLY A 163 -0.75 -3.03 11.05
C GLY A 163 -0.88 -1.88 12.05
N LEU A 164 0.21 -1.49 12.70
CA LEU A 164 0.24 -0.33 13.60
C LEU A 164 -0.23 0.94 12.88
N GLY A 165 0.30 1.21 11.68
CA GLY A 165 -0.14 2.35 10.87
C GLY A 165 -1.64 2.32 10.58
N ILE A 166 -2.17 1.16 10.20
CA ILE A 166 -3.60 1.02 9.88
C ILE A 166 -4.48 1.30 11.11
N VAL A 167 -4.12 0.77 12.29
CA VAL A 167 -4.92 0.92 13.51
C VAL A 167 -4.83 2.33 14.09
N PHE A 168 -3.66 2.97 13.98
CA PHE A 168 -3.47 4.33 14.50
C PHE A 168 -4.19 5.39 13.68
N ALA A 169 -4.40 5.17 12.37
CA ALA A 169 -5.05 6.16 11.51
C ALA A 169 -6.48 6.52 11.97
N PRO A 170 -7.40 5.57 12.20
CA PRO A 170 -8.74 5.88 12.74
C PRO A 170 -8.72 6.49 14.14
N ALA A 171 -7.75 6.11 14.99
CA ALA A 171 -7.63 6.67 16.33
C ALA A 171 -7.22 8.15 16.32
N LEU A 172 -6.37 8.55 15.38
CA LEU A 172 -5.95 9.94 15.20
C LEU A 172 -6.93 10.77 14.36
N GLY A 173 -7.77 10.11 13.56
CA GLY A 173 -8.71 10.76 12.64
C GLY A 173 -9.64 11.79 13.27
N PRO A 174 -10.43 11.45 14.32
CA PRO A 174 -11.28 12.42 15.00
C PRO A 174 -10.52 13.60 15.61
N THR A 175 -9.36 13.35 16.21
CA THR A 175 -8.56 14.40 16.84
C THR A 175 -7.97 15.37 15.81
N LEU A 176 -7.33 14.84 14.76
CA LEU A 176 -6.72 15.66 13.71
C LEU A 176 -7.78 16.31 12.82
N GLY A 177 -8.79 15.54 12.42
CA GLY A 177 -9.90 16.01 11.59
C GLY A 177 -10.73 17.07 12.31
N GLY A 178 -11.03 16.87 13.59
CA GLY A 178 -11.74 17.87 14.41
C GLY A 178 -10.96 19.17 14.52
N TYR A 179 -9.65 19.09 14.81
CA TYR A 179 -8.78 20.28 14.84
C TYR A 179 -8.77 21.04 13.50
N LEU A 180 -8.61 20.32 12.39
CA LEU A 180 -8.63 20.92 11.06
C LEU A 180 -9.98 21.57 10.75
N VAL A 181 -11.09 20.91 11.08
CA VAL A 181 -12.45 21.39 10.81
C VAL A 181 -12.82 22.61 11.66
N GLU A 182 -12.33 22.66 12.91
CA GLU A 182 -12.68 23.71 13.86
C GLU A 182 -11.82 24.97 13.69
N TYR A 183 -10.53 24.82 13.36
CA TYR A 183 -9.56 25.93 13.39
C TYR A 183 -8.99 26.34 12.03
N VAL A 184 -9.19 25.56 10.97
CA VAL A 184 -8.69 25.86 9.61
C VAL A 184 -9.87 26.07 8.67
#